data_AF-A0A1Q7SCN1-F1
#
_entry.id   AF-A0A1Q7SCN1-F1
#
_cell.length_a   1.000
_cell.length_b   1.000
_cell.length_c   1.000
_cell.angle_alpha   90.00
_cell.angle_beta   90.00
_cell.angle_gamma   90.00
#
_symmetry.space_group_name_H-M   'P 1'
#
loop_
_entity.id
_entity.type
_entity.pdbx_description
1 polymer ?
#
loop_
_entity_poly.entity_id
_entity_poly.type
_entity_poly.pdbx_seq_one_letter_code
_entity_poly.pdbx_strand_id
1 'polypeptide(L)'
;MVVVRQAGVLLLAALITSRGLFAQDGVPRDSLDQTPAVVTTTPADEVKVLLRPVEIRYMQQEEVLLPRAANIKGLYVNAWAFGSPKLWQLVRLADETEVNAFVIDVKDDTGCLLYPSSVPTAQQIGANTCVRAKDARARLDTLTAHGIYAIARIVVAKDPLLAERKPAWSVKDRNTGGLWRDRINSAWVDAYNDSVWIYSAELAREAVRLGFQEVQFDYVRFPDEPRERMATAIFPSHRAGETQREAVRAHVALLKDRLRPLGVPVTFDIFGLTASVTTGDLGIGQVWEDFVRVADVVLPMVYPSHYYRGAFGYAWPNGQPYHIVRSALTDALHRSRPLPGSAEIRPFLQAFTLGRRLPRYTPFEIREQIRAAEDLGITSWVLWNPRSVYQRGSLRPKNGTEPAATPGRSGTSGGQ
;
A
#
# COMPACT_ATOMS: atom_id res chain seq x y z
N MET A 1 -43.46 -21.18 2.00
CA MET A 1 -42.56 -22.22 1.46
C MET A 1 -42.20 -21.84 0.03
N VAL A 2 -40.90 -21.68 -0.24
CA VAL A 2 -40.18 -22.06 -1.48
C VAL A 2 -40.65 -21.40 -2.81
N VAL A 3 -39.84 -20.84 -3.72
CA VAL A 3 -38.45 -20.36 -3.83
C VAL A 3 -38.23 -20.09 -5.33
N VAL A 4 -37.56 -18.97 -5.65
CA VAL A 4 -36.54 -18.83 -6.71
C VAL A 4 -36.93 -19.10 -8.17
N ARG A 5 -36.87 -18.03 -8.99
CA ARG A 5 -36.00 -17.88 -10.17
C ARG A 5 -36.46 -16.65 -10.95
N GLN A 6 -35.58 -15.65 -11.04
CA GLN A 6 -35.30 -14.82 -12.23
C GLN A 6 -34.62 -13.51 -11.80
N ALA A 7 -33.31 -13.63 -11.57
CA ALA A 7 -32.41 -12.48 -11.49
C ALA A 7 -31.10 -12.85 -12.19
N GLY A 8 -31.22 -13.20 -13.47
CA GLY A 8 -30.10 -13.37 -14.38
C GLY A 8 -30.60 -12.89 -15.72
N VAL A 9 -30.05 -11.77 -16.21
CA VAL A 9 -29.94 -11.38 -17.64
C VAL A 9 -29.58 -9.88 -17.81
N LEU A 10 -29.72 -8.99 -16.82
CA LEU A 10 -29.45 -7.54 -17.01
C LEU A 10 -28.09 -7.02 -16.52
N LEU A 11 -27.02 -7.83 -16.60
CA LEU A 11 -25.65 -7.41 -16.23
C LEU A 11 -24.65 -7.47 -17.39
N LEU A 12 -25.12 -7.52 -18.64
CA LEU A 12 -24.26 -7.69 -19.82
C LEU A 12 -23.88 -6.39 -20.57
N ALA A 13 -24.36 -5.21 -20.16
CA ALA A 13 -24.22 -3.98 -20.97
C ALA A 13 -23.25 -2.92 -20.43
N ALA A 14 -22.46 -3.19 -19.38
CA ALA A 14 -21.54 -2.21 -18.79
C ALA A 14 -20.03 -2.55 -18.93
N LEU A 15 -19.69 -3.65 -19.62
CA LEU A 15 -18.32 -4.22 -19.62
C LEU A 15 -17.47 -3.91 -20.86
N ILE A 16 -17.86 -2.93 -21.69
CA ILE A 16 -17.07 -2.53 -22.86
C ILE A 16 -16.78 -1.02 -22.81
N THR A 17 -16.03 -0.55 -21.81
CA THR A 17 -15.17 0.66 -21.93
C THR A 17 -14.27 0.81 -20.70
N SER A 18 -13.28 -0.07 -20.55
CA SER A 18 -12.07 0.26 -19.77
C SER A 18 -10.89 -0.58 -20.27
N ARG A 19 -10.58 -0.42 -21.57
CA ARG A 19 -9.24 -0.70 -22.07
C ARG A 19 -8.39 0.55 -21.83
N GLY A 20 -7.19 0.34 -21.30
CA GLY A 20 -6.10 1.31 -21.39
C GLY A 20 -5.73 1.97 -20.07
N LEU A 21 -4.94 1.28 -19.26
CA LEU A 21 -3.65 1.76 -18.75
C LEU A 21 -2.85 0.47 -18.53
N PHE A 22 -1.58 0.43 -18.92
CA PHE A 22 -0.69 -0.75 -18.94
C PHE A 22 -0.80 -1.66 -20.17
N ALA A 23 -0.25 -1.19 -21.29
CA ALA A 23 0.36 -2.03 -22.32
C ALA A 23 1.23 -1.11 -23.19
N GLN A 24 2.55 -1.22 -23.11
CA GLN A 24 3.42 -0.84 -24.22
C GLN A 24 4.58 -1.84 -24.35
N ASP A 25 4.79 -2.18 -25.62
CA ASP A 25 5.50 -3.33 -26.18
C ASP A 25 7.01 -3.35 -25.94
N GLY A 26 7.55 -4.57 -25.93
CA GLY A 26 8.99 -4.84 -25.88
C GLY A 26 9.65 -4.87 -27.25
N VAL A 27 10.97 -4.69 -27.26
CA VAL A 27 11.87 -4.79 -28.43
C VAL A 27 13.17 -5.50 -27.96
N PRO A 28 13.85 -6.29 -28.84
CA PRO A 28 14.54 -7.53 -28.49
C PRO A 28 15.97 -7.40 -27.96
N ARG A 29 16.43 -8.52 -27.37
CA ARG A 29 17.80 -8.80 -26.93
C ARG A 29 18.74 -8.95 -28.11
N ASP A 30 19.95 -8.40 -27.96
CA ASP A 30 21.14 -8.88 -28.66
C ASP A 30 22.16 -9.41 -27.66
N SER A 31 22.80 -10.48 -28.12
CA SER A 31 23.88 -11.27 -27.53
C SER A 31 25.13 -10.44 -27.20
N LEU A 32 25.94 -10.92 -26.24
CA LEU A 32 27.34 -11.29 -26.52
C LEU A 32 27.95 -12.09 -25.37
N ASP A 33 28.65 -13.12 -25.81
CA ASP A 33 29.46 -14.10 -25.10
C ASP A 33 30.67 -13.49 -24.39
N GLN A 34 31.13 -14.12 -23.30
CA GLN A 34 32.55 -14.47 -23.03
C GLN A 34 32.75 -14.95 -21.57
N THR A 35 33.18 -16.21 -21.45
CA THR A 35 33.76 -16.86 -20.24
C THR A 35 35.31 -16.81 -20.30
N PRO A 36 36.07 -17.38 -19.34
CA PRO A 36 36.42 -16.79 -18.05
C PRO A 36 37.96 -16.75 -17.84
N ALA A 37 38.45 -15.99 -16.86
CA ALA A 37 39.85 -16.09 -16.42
C ALA A 37 39.95 -16.54 -14.96
N VAL A 38 40.53 -17.71 -14.77
CA VAL A 38 40.96 -18.33 -13.51
C VAL A 38 42.33 -17.76 -13.13
N VAL A 39 42.52 -17.30 -11.89
CA VAL A 39 43.85 -17.20 -11.26
C VAL A 39 43.75 -17.50 -9.75
N THR A 40 44.23 -18.70 -9.41
CA THR A 40 44.93 -19.19 -8.21
C THR A 40 44.70 -18.64 -6.78
N THR A 41 44.41 -19.61 -5.90
CA THR A 41 44.64 -19.74 -4.44
C THR A 41 46.11 -19.46 -4.06
N THR A 42 46.56 -19.01 -2.87
CA THR A 42 46.31 -19.29 -1.42
C THR A 42 47.33 -18.37 -0.63
N PRO A 43 47.51 -18.39 0.72
CA PRO A 43 46.64 -18.64 1.88
C PRO A 43 46.60 -17.44 2.87
N ALA A 44 45.79 -17.62 3.92
CA ALA A 44 45.55 -16.71 5.04
C ALA A 44 46.81 -16.30 5.80
N ASP A 45 46.86 -15.03 6.20
CA ASP A 45 47.71 -14.56 7.30
C ASP A 45 46.95 -13.56 8.17
N GLU A 46 47.10 -13.75 9.48
CA GLU A 46 46.37 -13.11 10.56
C GLU A 46 46.69 -11.61 10.67
N VAL A 47 45.67 -10.76 10.62
CA VAL A 47 45.79 -9.38 11.14
C VAL A 47 44.87 -9.22 12.34
N LYS A 48 45.46 -9.38 13.53
CA LYS A 48 44.88 -8.91 14.79
C LYS A 48 44.80 -7.38 14.76
N VAL A 49 43.63 -6.84 14.45
CA VAL A 49 43.35 -5.41 14.64
C VAL A 49 43.04 -5.17 16.13
N LEU A 50 44.03 -4.65 16.84
CA LEU A 50 43.87 -4.04 18.16
C LEU A 50 43.07 -2.74 18.00
N LEU A 51 41.77 -2.78 18.32
CA LEU A 51 40.94 -1.58 18.41
C LEU A 51 41.40 -0.76 19.62
N ARG A 52 41.89 0.47 19.39
CA ARG A 52 42.20 1.44 20.44
C ARG A 52 40.89 2.07 20.98
N PRO A 53 40.78 2.44 22.27
CA PRO A 53 39.51 2.83 22.90
C PRO A 53 39.02 4.26 22.58
N VAL A 54 39.30 4.78 21.38
CA VAL A 54 39.00 6.18 21.02
C VAL A 54 38.26 6.21 19.68
N GLU A 55 37.04 5.69 19.66
CA GLU A 55 36.05 5.95 18.60
C GLU A 55 34.62 5.53 19.02
N ILE A 56 34.33 5.54 20.33
CA ILE A 56 32.96 5.40 20.85
C ILE A 56 32.55 6.75 21.44
N ARG A 57 32.17 7.68 20.56
CA ARG A 57 31.34 8.85 20.85
C ARG A 57 30.91 9.46 19.51
N TYR A 58 29.62 9.81 19.43
CA TYR A 58 28.76 10.04 18.25
C TYR A 58 28.19 8.74 17.65
N MET A 59 26.90 8.43 17.72
CA MET A 59 25.77 9.17 18.25
C MET A 59 24.86 8.18 18.99
N GLN A 60 24.70 8.42 20.28
CA GLN A 60 23.41 8.27 20.93
C GLN A 60 22.40 8.84 19.96
N GLN A 61 21.59 7.99 19.32
CA GLN A 61 20.39 8.45 18.63
C GLN A 61 19.75 9.39 19.64
N GLU A 62 19.69 10.69 19.33
CA GLU A 62 18.56 11.46 19.83
C GLU A 62 17.38 10.54 19.61
N GLU A 63 16.62 10.25 20.67
CA GLU A 63 15.25 9.85 20.47
C GLU A 63 14.65 10.99 19.66
N VAL A 64 14.79 10.88 18.32
CA VAL A 64 13.84 11.45 17.41
C VAL A 64 12.57 10.87 17.97
N LEU A 65 11.85 11.70 18.71
CA LEU A 65 10.47 11.52 19.07
C LEU A 65 9.78 11.40 17.72
N LEU A 66 9.91 10.22 17.10
CA LEU A 66 9.12 9.82 15.97
C LEU A 66 7.71 10.11 16.45
N PRO A 67 6.91 10.89 15.71
CA PRO A 67 5.54 11.06 16.08
C PRO A 67 5.02 9.65 16.33
N ARG A 68 4.56 9.40 17.57
CA ARG A 68 3.81 8.19 17.89
C ARG A 68 2.88 7.97 16.71
N ALA A 69 2.76 6.74 16.17
CA ALA A 69 2.01 6.46 14.94
C ALA A 69 0.60 7.12 14.84
N ALA A 70 0.09 7.61 15.97
CA ALA A 70 -0.97 8.60 16.14
C ALA A 70 -0.77 9.92 15.36
N ASN A 71 -1.87 10.44 14.82
CA ASN A 71 -1.95 11.74 14.10
C ASN A 71 -1.18 11.80 12.77
N ILE A 72 -0.91 10.66 12.14
CA ILE A 72 -0.38 10.63 10.78
C ILE A 72 -1.43 11.11 9.79
N LYS A 73 -1.11 12.14 9.02
CA LYS A 73 -1.90 12.72 7.92
C LYS A 73 -1.12 12.54 6.64
N GLY A 74 -1.29 11.37 6.04
CA GLY A 74 -0.42 10.85 5.00
C GLY A 74 -0.91 11.09 3.58
N LEU A 75 0.04 11.16 2.64
CA LEU A 75 -0.24 11.05 1.20
C LEU A 75 0.40 9.77 0.65
N TYR A 76 -0.31 9.04 -0.19
CA TYR A 76 0.28 7.97 -0.99
C TYR A 76 1.18 8.53 -2.10
N VAL A 77 2.35 7.94 -2.27
CA VAL A 77 3.37 8.32 -3.25
C VAL A 77 3.84 7.08 -3.98
N ASN A 78 3.40 6.91 -5.22
CA ASN A 78 3.89 5.81 -6.06
C ASN A 78 5.39 6.00 -6.40
N ALA A 79 6.05 4.92 -6.81
CA ALA A 79 7.49 4.92 -7.06
C ALA A 79 7.94 5.93 -8.15
N TRP A 80 7.09 6.23 -9.14
CA TRP A 80 7.36 7.21 -10.20
C TRP A 80 7.31 8.65 -9.67
N ALA A 81 6.33 8.97 -8.83
CA ALA A 81 6.22 10.28 -8.20
C ALA A 81 7.40 10.51 -7.26
N PHE A 82 7.77 9.49 -6.48
CA PHE A 82 8.93 9.55 -5.60
C PHE A 82 10.25 9.73 -6.36
N GLY A 83 10.45 8.99 -7.47
CA GLY A 83 11.67 9.06 -8.28
C GLY A 83 11.78 10.25 -9.23
N SER A 84 10.79 11.14 -9.29
CA SER A 84 10.76 12.28 -10.21
C SER A 84 10.73 13.63 -9.48
N PRO A 85 10.85 14.78 -10.17
CA PRO A 85 10.70 16.10 -9.56
C PRO A 85 9.33 16.35 -8.92
N LYS A 86 8.34 15.48 -9.20
CA LYS A 86 7.02 15.54 -8.57
C LYS A 86 7.07 15.40 -7.06
N LEU A 87 8.05 14.66 -6.52
CA LEU A 87 8.27 14.54 -5.09
C LEU A 87 8.36 15.92 -4.42
N TRP A 88 9.04 16.88 -5.02
CA TRP A 88 9.23 18.21 -4.44
C TRP A 88 7.95 19.04 -4.39
N GLN A 89 7.01 18.79 -5.30
CA GLN A 89 5.67 19.38 -5.22
C GLN A 89 4.89 18.82 -4.04
N LEU A 90 5.06 17.52 -3.74
CA LEU A 90 4.44 16.88 -2.58
C LEU A 90 5.09 17.33 -1.28
N VAL A 91 6.42 17.48 -1.23
CA VAL A 91 7.15 18.04 -0.08
C VAL A 91 6.65 19.44 0.23
N ARG A 92 6.58 20.32 -0.79
CA ARG A 92 6.00 21.66 -0.63
C ARG A 92 4.56 21.62 -0.12
N LEU A 93 3.75 20.67 -0.61
CA LEU A 93 2.39 20.51 -0.12
C LEU A 93 2.36 20.15 1.37
N ALA A 94 3.27 19.28 1.83
CA ALA A 94 3.42 18.93 3.24
C ALA A 94 3.92 20.12 4.10
N ASP A 95 4.84 20.92 3.58
CA ASP A 95 5.33 22.13 4.27
C ASP A 95 4.19 23.15 4.50
N GLU A 96 3.27 23.27 3.55
CA GLU A 96 2.18 24.26 3.60
C GLU A 96 0.89 23.76 4.27
N THR A 97 0.79 22.47 4.62
CA THR A 97 -0.47 21.85 5.10
C THR A 97 -0.31 21.04 6.37
N GLU A 98 -1.42 20.47 6.85
CA GLU A 98 -1.46 19.46 7.91
C GLU A 98 -0.83 18.11 7.53
N VAL A 99 -0.41 17.90 6.28
CA VAL A 99 0.25 16.65 5.86
C VAL A 99 1.63 16.53 6.52
N ASN A 100 1.91 15.35 7.08
CA ASN A 100 3.16 15.09 7.80
C ASN A 100 3.80 13.73 7.46
N ALA A 101 3.25 12.98 6.50
CA ALA A 101 3.76 11.65 6.16
C ALA A 101 3.55 11.29 4.69
N PHE A 102 4.43 10.44 4.15
CA PHE A 102 4.27 9.82 2.84
C PHE A 102 4.29 8.29 2.95
N VAL A 103 3.27 7.65 2.38
CA VAL A 103 3.20 6.21 2.14
C VAL A 103 3.80 5.94 0.76
N ILE A 104 5.01 5.41 0.72
CA ILE A 104 5.82 5.31 -0.50
C ILE A 104 5.94 3.86 -0.92
N ASP A 105 5.67 3.57 -2.19
CA ASP A 105 5.88 2.22 -2.72
C ASP A 105 7.36 1.85 -2.75
N VAL A 106 7.76 0.97 -1.84
CA VAL A 106 9.03 0.24 -1.89
C VAL A 106 8.92 -0.93 -2.86
N LYS A 107 7.77 -1.63 -2.85
CA LYS A 107 7.37 -2.61 -3.86
C LYS A 107 5.91 -2.40 -4.23
N ASP A 108 5.64 -2.12 -5.50
CA ASP A 108 4.29 -1.94 -6.02
C ASP A 108 3.64 -3.25 -6.51
N ASP A 109 2.42 -3.17 -7.05
CA ASP A 109 1.65 -4.33 -7.52
C ASP A 109 2.06 -4.87 -8.90
N THR A 110 3.16 -4.35 -9.45
CA THR A 110 3.88 -4.96 -10.57
C THR A 110 5.04 -5.85 -10.09
N GLY A 111 5.43 -5.74 -8.82
CA GLY A 111 6.60 -6.40 -8.24
C GLY A 111 7.91 -5.63 -8.43
N CYS A 112 7.86 -4.45 -9.04
CA CYS A 112 9.01 -3.57 -9.20
C CYS A 112 9.37 -2.86 -7.90
N LEU A 113 10.68 -2.63 -7.70
CA LEU A 113 11.20 -2.00 -6.50
C LEU A 113 11.46 -0.50 -6.69
N LEU A 114 11.43 0.24 -5.59
CA LEU A 114 11.76 1.66 -5.59
C LEU A 114 13.23 1.91 -5.92
N TYR A 115 14.13 1.13 -5.34
CA TYR A 115 15.58 1.27 -5.40
C TYR A 115 16.26 -0.09 -5.61
N PRO A 116 17.55 -0.12 -6.01
CA PRO A 116 18.29 -1.37 -6.17
C PRO A 116 18.42 -2.11 -4.83
N SER A 117 17.83 -3.30 -4.75
CA SER A 117 17.83 -4.14 -3.54
C SER A 117 18.99 -5.13 -3.50
N SER A 118 19.49 -5.35 -2.29
CA SER A 118 20.46 -6.39 -1.94
C SER A 118 19.80 -7.72 -1.55
N VAL A 119 18.47 -7.75 -1.41
CA VAL A 119 17.73 -8.97 -1.05
C VAL A 119 17.92 -10.03 -2.16
N PRO A 120 18.42 -11.25 -1.84
CA PRO A 120 18.75 -12.24 -2.86
C PRO A 120 17.59 -12.59 -3.79
N THR A 121 16.38 -12.72 -3.24
CA THR A 121 15.17 -13.00 -4.04
C THR A 121 14.88 -11.88 -5.05
N ALA A 122 15.04 -10.61 -4.67
CA ALA A 122 14.84 -9.47 -5.57
C ALA A 122 15.84 -9.48 -6.74
N GLN A 123 17.11 -9.83 -6.45
CA GLN A 123 18.15 -9.96 -7.48
C GLN A 123 17.86 -11.12 -8.43
N GLN A 124 17.50 -12.29 -7.90
CA GLN A 124 17.20 -13.49 -8.68
C GLN A 124 16.04 -13.29 -9.66
N ILE A 125 14.98 -12.60 -9.24
CA ILE A 125 13.82 -12.35 -10.11
C ILE A 125 14.05 -11.19 -11.08
N GLY A 126 15.11 -10.40 -10.88
CA GLY A 126 15.45 -9.25 -11.70
C GLY A 126 14.68 -7.98 -11.34
N ALA A 127 14.14 -7.85 -10.13
CA ALA A 127 13.35 -6.70 -9.70
C ALA A 127 14.14 -5.37 -9.72
N ASN A 128 15.47 -5.44 -9.62
CA ASN A 128 16.36 -4.29 -9.74
C ASN A 128 16.39 -3.65 -11.14
N THR A 129 15.87 -4.33 -12.16
CA THR A 129 15.87 -3.82 -13.55
C THR A 129 14.84 -2.73 -13.79
N CYS A 130 13.81 -2.63 -12.95
CA CYS A 130 12.70 -1.67 -13.11
C CYS A 130 12.63 -0.62 -11.98
N VAL A 131 13.75 -0.34 -11.31
CA VAL A 131 13.82 0.62 -10.20
C VAL A 131 13.53 2.06 -10.64
N ARG A 132 12.96 2.86 -9.73
CA ARG A 132 12.47 4.22 -10.04
C ARG A 132 13.26 5.35 -9.37
N ALA A 133 13.92 5.07 -8.26
CA ALA A 133 14.68 6.06 -7.49
C ALA A 133 16.02 5.44 -7.04
N LYS A 134 17.04 5.52 -7.89
CA LYS A 134 18.40 5.06 -7.54
C LYS A 134 19.02 5.89 -6.41
N ASP A 135 18.56 7.13 -6.25
CA ASP A 135 18.92 8.11 -5.23
C ASP A 135 17.98 8.10 -4.01
N ALA A 136 17.28 6.98 -3.75
CA ALA A 136 16.23 6.91 -2.73
C ALA A 136 16.69 7.37 -1.33
N ARG A 137 17.94 7.08 -0.93
CA ARG A 137 18.48 7.55 0.35
C ARG A 137 18.48 9.08 0.46
N ALA A 138 19.04 9.78 -0.53
CA ALA A 138 19.08 11.25 -0.51
C ALA A 138 17.67 11.88 -0.48
N ARG A 139 16.70 11.24 -1.14
CA ARG A 139 15.29 11.66 -1.11
C ARG A 139 14.67 11.45 0.27
N LEU A 140 14.93 10.33 0.94
CA LEU A 140 14.49 10.08 2.32
C LEU A 140 15.14 11.06 3.31
N ASP A 141 16.41 11.40 3.12
CA ASP A 141 17.09 12.42 3.93
C ASP A 141 16.39 13.78 3.78
N THR A 142 15.96 14.12 2.55
CA THR A 142 15.16 15.33 2.30
C THR A 142 13.80 15.28 2.99
N LEU A 143 13.08 14.15 2.93
CA LEU A 143 11.81 14.01 3.66
C LEU A 143 12.00 14.21 5.15
N THR A 144 13.06 13.62 5.72
CA THR A 144 13.41 13.76 7.14
C THR A 144 13.69 15.22 7.50
N ALA A 145 14.46 15.94 6.67
CA ALA A 145 14.77 17.36 6.88
C ALA A 145 13.52 18.26 6.86
N HIS A 146 12.47 17.86 6.13
CA HIS A 146 11.18 18.54 6.09
C HIS A 146 10.19 18.05 7.16
N GLY A 147 10.62 17.14 8.06
CA GLY A 147 9.76 16.56 9.09
C GLY A 147 8.64 15.67 8.52
N ILE A 148 8.87 15.06 7.35
CA ILE A 148 7.91 14.18 6.68
C ILE A 148 8.23 12.72 7.03
N TYR A 149 7.29 12.07 7.71
CA TYR A 149 7.38 10.69 8.13
C TYR A 149 7.23 9.73 6.93
N ALA A 150 8.27 8.94 6.64
CA ALA A 150 8.31 8.03 5.51
C ALA A 150 7.87 6.61 5.89
N ILE A 151 6.82 6.13 5.24
CA ILE A 151 6.20 4.82 5.44
C ILE A 151 6.50 3.95 4.20
N ALA A 152 7.14 2.80 4.39
CA ALA A 152 7.49 1.86 3.33
C ALA A 152 6.29 0.95 3.01
N ARG A 153 5.59 1.21 1.90
CA ARG A 153 4.54 0.33 1.40
C ARG A 153 5.12 -0.81 0.57
N ILE A 154 4.76 -2.04 0.91
CA ILE A 154 5.19 -3.27 0.25
C ILE A 154 3.96 -4.10 -0.10
N VAL A 155 3.67 -4.24 -1.39
CA VAL A 155 2.65 -5.17 -1.90
C VAL A 155 3.15 -6.61 -1.76
N VAL A 156 2.36 -7.50 -1.16
CA VAL A 156 2.79 -8.88 -0.86
C VAL A 156 2.33 -9.90 -1.90
N ALA A 157 1.04 -10.26 -1.92
CA ALA A 157 0.55 -11.39 -2.72
C ALA A 157 0.21 -11.06 -4.20
N LYS A 158 -0.07 -9.78 -4.50
CA LYS A 158 -0.24 -9.34 -5.89
C LYS A 158 1.11 -8.95 -6.49
N ASP A 159 1.94 -9.95 -6.77
CA ASP A 159 3.30 -9.78 -7.28
C ASP A 159 3.51 -10.59 -8.57
N PRO A 160 3.12 -10.05 -9.73
CA PRO A 160 3.24 -10.77 -11.00
C PRO A 160 4.69 -11.01 -11.40
N LEU A 161 5.62 -10.11 -11.08
CA LEU A 161 7.04 -10.34 -11.35
C LEU A 161 7.56 -11.54 -10.57
N LEU A 162 7.27 -11.64 -9.27
CA LEU A 162 7.65 -12.81 -8.48
C LEU A 162 6.97 -14.07 -9.02
N ALA A 163 5.69 -13.98 -9.39
CA ALA A 163 4.95 -15.14 -9.88
C ALA A 163 5.53 -15.68 -11.21
N GLU A 164 5.89 -14.79 -12.13
CA GLU A 164 6.45 -15.15 -13.43
C GLU A 164 7.89 -15.66 -13.35
N ARG A 165 8.66 -15.16 -12.39
CA ARG A 165 10.09 -15.49 -12.25
C ARG A 165 10.35 -16.61 -11.24
N LYS A 166 9.38 -16.91 -10.36
CA LYS A 166 9.36 -18.10 -9.49
C LYS A 166 8.00 -18.82 -9.61
N PRO A 167 7.71 -19.51 -10.73
CA PRO A 167 6.43 -20.20 -10.91
C PRO A 167 6.11 -21.24 -9.83
N ALA A 168 7.12 -21.81 -9.15
CA ALA A 168 6.91 -22.74 -8.04
C ALA A 168 6.27 -22.09 -6.79
N TRP A 169 6.34 -20.76 -6.67
CA TRP A 169 5.74 -19.99 -5.57
C TRP A 169 4.37 -19.41 -5.96
N SER A 170 3.77 -19.89 -7.05
CA SER A 170 2.66 -19.20 -7.71
C SER A 170 1.39 -20.03 -7.82
N VAL A 171 0.26 -19.33 -7.92
CA VAL A 171 -1.03 -19.94 -8.23
C VAL A 171 -0.97 -20.57 -9.62
N LYS A 172 -1.46 -21.80 -9.73
CA LYS A 172 -1.50 -22.57 -10.97
C LYS A 172 -2.90 -22.61 -11.53
N ASP A 173 -3.01 -22.56 -12.85
CA ASP A 173 -4.30 -22.75 -13.51
C ASP A 173 -4.53 -24.25 -13.74
N ARG A 174 -5.66 -24.76 -13.24
CA ARG A 174 -6.03 -26.17 -13.35
C ARG A 174 -6.13 -26.65 -14.80
N ASN A 175 -6.56 -25.78 -15.71
CA ASN A 175 -6.87 -26.19 -17.09
C ASN A 175 -5.61 -26.24 -17.96
N THR A 176 -4.65 -25.36 -17.71
CA THR A 176 -3.42 -25.23 -18.51
C THR A 176 -2.17 -25.78 -17.83
N GLY A 177 -2.19 -25.94 -16.50
CA GLY A 177 -1.00 -26.23 -15.69
C GLY A 177 -0.01 -25.06 -15.55
N GLY A 178 -0.25 -23.95 -16.27
CA GLY A 178 0.54 -22.73 -16.23
C GLY A 178 0.22 -21.84 -15.03
N LEU A 179 0.64 -20.57 -15.10
CA LEU A 179 0.26 -19.56 -14.11
C LEU A 179 -1.22 -19.25 -14.23
N TRP A 180 -1.93 -19.26 -13.11
CA TRP A 180 -3.26 -18.69 -13.05
C TRP A 180 -3.19 -17.16 -13.11
N ARG A 181 -4.12 -16.57 -13.86
CA ARG A 181 -4.20 -15.13 -14.06
C ARG A 181 -5.60 -14.60 -13.72
N ASP A 182 -5.61 -13.46 -13.04
CA ASP A 182 -6.84 -12.77 -12.65
C ASP A 182 -7.56 -12.16 -13.88
N ARG A 183 -8.68 -11.46 -13.65
CA ARG A 183 -9.48 -10.90 -14.75
C ARG A 183 -8.76 -9.84 -15.58
N ILE A 184 -7.69 -9.24 -15.03
CA ILE A 184 -6.86 -8.24 -15.71
C ILE A 184 -5.53 -8.82 -16.21
N ASN A 185 -5.44 -10.15 -16.30
CA ASN A 185 -4.30 -10.90 -16.81
C ASN A 185 -3.03 -10.81 -15.93
N SER A 186 -3.17 -10.49 -14.65
CA SER A 186 -2.04 -10.50 -13.70
C SER A 186 -1.86 -11.88 -13.08
N ALA A 187 -0.63 -12.37 -13.03
CA ALA A 187 -0.27 -13.60 -12.33
C ALA A 187 -0.16 -13.32 -10.82
N TRP A 188 -0.56 -14.28 -9.99
CA TRP A 188 -0.52 -14.15 -8.54
C TRP A 188 0.43 -15.19 -7.93
N VAL A 189 1.10 -14.80 -6.85
CA VAL A 189 1.84 -15.75 -6.02
C VAL A 189 0.86 -16.54 -5.14
N ASP A 190 1.30 -17.70 -4.67
CA ASP A 190 0.54 -18.51 -3.74
C ASP A 190 0.61 -17.91 -2.34
N ALA A 191 -0.52 -17.40 -1.84
CA ALA A 191 -0.60 -16.78 -0.52
C ALA A 191 -0.45 -17.78 0.65
N TYR A 192 -0.50 -19.09 0.41
CA TYR A 192 -0.12 -20.11 1.41
C TYR A 192 1.39 -20.33 1.53
N ASN A 193 2.19 -19.76 0.62
CA ASN A 193 3.64 -20.00 0.60
C ASN A 193 4.40 -19.02 1.48
N ASP A 194 4.92 -19.49 2.62
CA ASP A 194 5.72 -18.71 3.59
C ASP A 194 6.85 -17.90 2.93
N SER A 195 7.46 -18.40 1.85
CA SER A 195 8.59 -17.74 1.17
C SER A 195 8.21 -16.39 0.57
N VAL A 196 6.97 -16.21 0.13
CA VAL A 196 6.43 -14.94 -0.40
C VAL A 196 6.45 -13.86 0.71
N TRP A 197 6.02 -14.25 1.90
CA TRP A 197 5.90 -13.36 3.05
C TRP A 197 7.25 -13.08 3.68
N ILE A 198 8.13 -14.09 3.73
CA ILE A 198 9.53 -13.92 4.16
C ILE A 198 10.26 -12.95 3.24
N TYR A 199 10.11 -13.07 1.92
CA TYR A 199 10.69 -12.12 0.97
C TYR A 199 10.22 -10.69 1.24
N SER A 200 8.93 -10.49 1.49
CA SER A 200 8.37 -9.17 1.81
C SER A 200 8.92 -8.62 3.14
N ALA A 201 9.15 -9.47 4.14
CA ALA A 201 9.81 -9.08 5.38
C ALA A 201 11.29 -8.71 5.17
N GLU A 202 12.01 -9.40 4.28
CA GLU A 202 13.40 -9.06 3.95
C GLU A 202 13.51 -7.68 3.28
N LEU A 203 12.62 -7.38 2.34
CA LEU A 203 12.52 -6.05 1.74
C LEU A 203 12.18 -4.97 2.78
N ALA A 204 11.26 -5.27 3.70
CA ALA A 204 10.92 -4.37 4.80
C ALA A 204 12.12 -4.06 5.70
N ARG A 205 12.91 -5.08 6.05
CA ARG A 205 14.15 -4.90 6.84
C ARG A 205 15.16 -4.02 6.12
N GLU A 206 15.29 -4.18 4.80
CA GLU A 206 16.14 -3.33 3.98
C GLU A 206 15.63 -1.88 3.92
N ALA A 207 14.31 -1.68 3.75
CA ALA A 207 13.70 -0.35 3.71
C ALA A 207 13.92 0.42 5.03
N VAL A 208 13.75 -0.24 6.17
CA VAL A 208 14.01 0.38 7.49
C VAL A 208 15.47 0.83 7.60
N ARG A 209 16.43 -0.01 7.19
CA ARG A 209 17.87 0.36 7.16
C ARG A 209 18.15 1.50 6.19
N LEU A 210 17.37 1.62 5.11
CA LEU A 210 17.49 2.72 4.16
C LEU A 210 17.06 4.05 4.77
N GLY A 211 16.16 4.02 5.76
CA GLY A 211 15.73 5.20 6.51
C GLY A 211 14.22 5.30 6.68
N PHE A 212 13.41 4.34 6.21
CA PHE A 212 11.97 4.34 6.46
C PHE A 212 11.64 4.12 7.94
N GLN A 213 10.61 4.81 8.44
CA GLN A 213 10.26 4.81 9.87
C GLN A 213 9.10 3.87 10.22
N GLU A 214 8.30 3.45 9.23
CA GLU A 214 7.19 2.50 9.37
C GLU A 214 7.15 1.58 8.15
N VAL A 215 6.65 0.35 8.33
CA VAL A 215 6.41 -0.60 7.24
C VAL A 215 4.92 -0.88 7.12
N GLN A 216 4.37 -0.64 5.94
CA GLN A 216 2.98 -0.89 5.58
C GLN A 216 2.91 -2.03 4.56
N PHE A 217 2.20 -3.11 4.89
CA PHE A 217 1.98 -4.23 3.98
C PHE A 217 0.61 -4.13 3.31
N ASP A 218 0.60 -4.22 1.99
CA ASP A 218 -0.62 -4.26 1.17
C ASP A 218 -0.75 -5.60 0.44
N TYR A 219 -1.95 -5.92 -0.02
CA TYR A 219 -2.32 -7.19 -0.65
C TYR A 219 -1.91 -8.40 0.19
N VAL A 220 -2.11 -8.28 1.50
CA VAL A 220 -2.01 -9.36 2.48
C VAL A 220 -3.27 -10.22 2.45
N ARG A 221 -3.55 -10.81 1.28
CA ARG A 221 -4.82 -11.47 0.96
C ARG A 221 -4.72 -12.37 -0.28
N PHE A 222 -5.72 -13.22 -0.46
CA PHE A 222 -5.95 -13.98 -1.69
C PHE A 222 -6.55 -13.09 -2.82
N PRO A 223 -6.49 -13.53 -4.09
CA PRO A 223 -7.14 -12.84 -5.20
C PRO A 223 -8.64 -12.64 -4.94
N ASP A 224 -9.15 -11.46 -5.27
CA ASP A 224 -10.59 -11.17 -5.24
C ASP A 224 -11.13 -11.35 -6.67
N GLU A 225 -11.67 -12.53 -6.96
CA GLU A 225 -12.21 -12.90 -8.26
C GLU A 225 -13.55 -13.63 -8.11
N PRO A 226 -14.45 -13.55 -9.12
CA PRO A 226 -15.68 -14.34 -9.13
C PRO A 226 -15.40 -15.82 -8.92
N ARG A 227 -16.35 -16.51 -8.28
CA ARG A 227 -16.24 -17.93 -7.93
C ARG A 227 -15.86 -18.81 -9.12
N GLU A 228 -16.37 -18.50 -10.30
CA GLU A 228 -16.12 -19.25 -11.54
C GLU A 228 -14.65 -19.16 -11.97
N ARG A 229 -14.00 -18.00 -11.78
CA ARG A 229 -12.57 -17.83 -12.07
C ARG A 229 -11.70 -18.46 -10.99
N MET A 230 -12.08 -18.28 -9.72
CA MET A 230 -11.39 -18.92 -8.60
C MET A 230 -11.45 -20.45 -8.66
N ALA A 231 -12.48 -21.02 -9.28
CA ALA A 231 -12.62 -22.47 -9.43
C ALA A 231 -11.49 -23.12 -10.24
N THR A 232 -10.73 -22.37 -11.05
CA THR A 232 -9.56 -22.88 -11.79
C THR A 232 -8.22 -22.58 -11.12
N ALA A 233 -8.22 -21.78 -10.04
CA ALA A 233 -7.03 -21.47 -9.27
C ALA A 233 -6.63 -22.65 -8.38
N ILE A 234 -5.40 -23.12 -8.52
CA ILE A 234 -4.77 -24.11 -7.64
C ILE A 234 -3.68 -23.38 -6.86
N PHE A 235 -3.69 -23.54 -5.55
CA PHE A 235 -2.67 -23.04 -4.64
C PHE A 235 -1.78 -24.21 -4.19
N PRO A 236 -0.62 -24.46 -4.83
CA PRO A 236 0.19 -25.65 -4.55
C PRO A 236 0.71 -25.76 -3.12
N SER A 237 0.86 -24.65 -2.41
CA SER A 237 1.30 -24.58 -1.02
C SER A 237 0.16 -24.75 -0.01
N HIS A 238 -1.08 -24.90 -0.47
CA HIS A 238 -2.24 -25.12 0.40
C HIS A 238 -2.12 -26.41 1.19
N ARG A 239 -2.20 -26.32 2.53
CA ARG A 239 -2.17 -27.49 3.43
C ARG A 239 -3.58 -28.01 3.64
N ALA A 240 -3.72 -29.34 3.70
CA ALA A 240 -5.03 -29.97 3.89
C ALA A 240 -5.70 -29.46 5.18
N GLY A 241 -6.93 -28.96 5.05
CA GLY A 241 -7.73 -28.42 6.16
C GLY A 241 -7.43 -26.97 6.54
N GLU A 242 -6.39 -26.35 5.99
CA GLU A 242 -6.06 -24.95 6.26
C GLU A 242 -7.02 -24.02 5.50
N THR A 243 -7.56 -23.02 6.18
CA THR A 243 -8.41 -21.99 5.55
C THR A 243 -7.59 -20.80 5.08
N GLN A 244 -8.13 -20.02 4.14
CA GLN A 244 -7.51 -18.76 3.70
C GLN A 244 -7.29 -17.78 4.86
N ARG A 245 -8.26 -17.71 5.78
CA ARG A 245 -8.17 -16.91 7.01
C ARG A 245 -7.00 -17.36 7.89
N GLU A 246 -6.86 -18.67 8.14
CA GLU A 246 -5.78 -19.20 8.96
C GLU A 246 -4.41 -18.90 8.36
N ALA A 247 -4.27 -19.07 7.05
CA ALA A 247 -3.05 -18.72 6.33
C ALA A 247 -2.72 -17.24 6.46
N VAL A 248 -3.66 -16.33 6.15
CA VAL A 248 -3.40 -14.88 6.27
C VAL A 248 -3.08 -14.49 7.71
N ARG A 249 -3.82 -15.00 8.71
CA ARG A 249 -3.56 -14.74 10.13
C ARG A 249 -2.15 -15.17 10.53
N ALA A 250 -1.71 -16.36 10.12
CA ALA A 250 -0.37 -16.86 10.40
C ALA A 250 0.72 -15.99 9.75
N HIS A 251 0.49 -15.56 8.51
CA HIS A 251 1.46 -14.75 7.77
C HIS A 251 1.56 -13.30 8.26
N VAL A 252 0.45 -12.70 8.69
CA VAL A 252 0.45 -11.37 9.32
C VAL A 252 1.25 -11.39 10.63
N ALA A 253 1.11 -12.45 11.43
CA ALA A 253 1.95 -12.68 12.61
C ALA A 253 3.43 -12.88 12.23
N LEU A 254 3.72 -13.67 11.19
CA LEU A 254 5.07 -13.87 10.67
C LEU A 254 5.73 -12.53 10.28
N LEU A 255 5.03 -11.66 9.55
CA LEU A 255 5.53 -10.36 9.15
C LEU A 255 5.86 -9.48 10.38
N LYS A 256 4.95 -9.41 11.35
CA LYS A 256 5.14 -8.67 12.60
C LYS A 256 6.35 -9.19 13.38
N ASP A 257 6.49 -10.50 13.53
CA ASP A 257 7.56 -11.13 14.29
C ASP A 257 8.93 -10.92 13.66
N ARG A 258 9.03 -11.00 12.32
CA ARG A 258 10.28 -10.78 11.58
C ARG A 258 10.79 -9.33 11.66
N LEU A 259 9.88 -8.37 11.90
CA LEU A 259 10.21 -6.96 12.05
C LEU A 259 10.31 -6.49 13.50
N ARG A 260 9.85 -7.30 14.47
CA ARG A 260 9.91 -6.98 15.91
C ARG A 260 11.30 -6.48 16.37
N PRO A 261 12.44 -7.08 15.96
CA PRO A 261 13.76 -6.60 16.37
C PRO A 261 14.15 -5.21 15.86
N LEU A 262 13.44 -4.69 14.85
CA LEU A 262 13.70 -3.35 14.30
C LEU A 262 12.98 -2.24 15.06
N GLY A 263 11.99 -2.57 15.90
CA GLY A 263 11.25 -1.59 16.70
C GLY A 263 10.38 -0.61 15.91
N VAL A 264 10.20 -0.80 14.60
CA VAL A 264 9.35 0.06 13.77
C VAL A 264 7.88 -0.39 13.80
N PRO A 265 6.92 0.54 13.61
CA PRO A 265 5.52 0.15 13.44
C PRO A 265 5.32 -0.68 12.16
N VAL A 266 4.47 -1.69 12.28
CA VAL A 266 4.04 -2.60 11.21
C VAL A 266 2.54 -2.44 11.03
N THR A 267 2.16 -2.04 9.82
CA THR A 267 0.80 -1.64 9.50
C THR A 267 0.29 -2.42 8.29
N PHE A 268 -1.03 -2.55 8.17
CA PHE A 268 -1.64 -3.37 7.13
C PHE A 268 -2.79 -2.67 6.43
N ASP A 269 -2.78 -2.72 5.10
CA ASP A 269 -3.91 -2.28 4.28
C ASP A 269 -4.97 -3.38 4.24
N ILE A 270 -6.18 -3.01 4.63
CA ILE A 270 -7.32 -3.91 4.73
C ILE A 270 -8.37 -3.51 3.70
N PHE A 271 -8.91 -4.49 2.99
CA PHE A 271 -10.00 -4.25 2.05
C PHE A 271 -11.18 -3.57 2.77
N GLY A 272 -11.70 -2.47 2.21
CA GLY A 272 -12.62 -1.59 2.95
C GLY A 272 -13.85 -2.29 3.51
N LEU A 273 -14.46 -3.21 2.75
CA LEU A 273 -15.62 -3.98 3.18
C LEU A 273 -15.34 -4.94 4.33
N THR A 274 -14.09 -5.34 4.54
CA THR A 274 -13.69 -6.24 5.64
C THR A 274 -14.03 -5.64 7.01
N ALA A 275 -14.02 -4.31 7.14
CA ALA A 275 -14.40 -3.64 8.39
C ALA A 275 -15.91 -3.77 8.71
N SER A 276 -16.77 -3.88 7.69
CA SER A 276 -18.23 -3.86 7.84
C SER A 276 -18.92 -5.19 7.58
N VAL A 277 -18.22 -6.19 7.05
CA VAL A 277 -18.79 -7.52 6.84
C VAL A 277 -19.01 -8.24 8.18
N THR A 278 -20.22 -8.76 8.38
CA THR A 278 -20.61 -9.48 9.61
C THR A 278 -20.47 -11.00 9.48
N THR A 279 -20.27 -11.52 8.26
CA THR A 279 -20.20 -12.96 7.96
C THR A 279 -18.79 -13.54 8.01
N GLY A 280 -17.81 -12.81 8.55
CA GLY A 280 -16.42 -13.26 8.66
C GLY A 280 -15.55 -12.78 7.49
N ASP A 281 -15.12 -13.71 6.63
CA ASP A 281 -14.20 -13.45 5.51
C ASP A 281 -14.98 -13.26 4.20
N LEU A 282 -14.51 -12.35 3.35
CA LEU A 282 -15.03 -12.11 1.99
C LEU A 282 -14.49 -13.11 0.96
N GLY A 283 -13.80 -14.16 1.40
CA GLY A 283 -13.13 -15.15 0.54
C GLY A 283 -11.73 -14.72 0.10
N ILE A 284 -11.14 -13.77 0.83
CA ILE A 284 -9.80 -13.22 0.54
C ILE A 284 -8.82 -13.47 1.70
N GLY A 285 -9.24 -14.17 2.74
CA GLY A 285 -8.45 -14.45 3.95
C GLY A 285 -8.39 -13.28 4.93
N GLN A 286 -9.02 -12.13 4.64
CA GLN A 286 -8.98 -10.98 5.53
C GLN A 286 -10.14 -10.98 6.50
N VAL A 287 -9.83 -11.01 7.79
CA VAL A 287 -10.80 -10.83 8.89
C VAL A 287 -10.30 -9.75 9.84
N TRP A 288 -11.12 -8.73 10.06
CA TRP A 288 -10.77 -7.53 10.82
C TRP A 288 -10.06 -7.83 12.14
N GLU A 289 -10.65 -8.72 12.94
CA GLU A 289 -10.16 -9.07 14.28
C GLU A 289 -8.78 -9.71 14.28
N ASP A 290 -8.39 -10.39 13.19
CA ASP A 290 -7.08 -11.02 13.08
C ASP A 290 -5.98 -9.97 12.84
N PHE A 291 -6.31 -8.87 12.14
CA PHE A 291 -5.36 -7.79 11.87
C PHE A 291 -5.23 -6.83 13.05
N VAL A 292 -6.33 -6.39 13.64
CA VAL A 292 -6.29 -5.41 14.75
C VAL A 292 -5.65 -5.96 16.02
N ARG A 293 -5.48 -7.28 16.16
CA ARG A 293 -4.75 -7.88 17.28
C ARG A 293 -3.24 -7.94 17.09
N VAL A 294 -2.75 -7.80 15.85
CA VAL A 294 -1.34 -8.01 15.50
C VAL A 294 -0.65 -6.71 15.05
N ALA A 295 -1.36 -5.88 14.30
CA ALA A 295 -0.85 -4.64 13.75
C ALA A 295 -0.64 -3.57 14.82
N ASP A 296 0.26 -2.62 14.57
CA ASP A 296 0.25 -1.35 15.33
C ASP A 296 -0.84 -0.41 14.80
N VAL A 297 -1.06 -0.43 13.48
CA VAL A 297 -2.10 0.34 12.78
C VAL A 297 -2.72 -0.50 11.67
N VAL A 298 -4.05 -0.42 11.53
CA VAL A 298 -4.78 -0.96 10.38
C VAL A 298 -5.32 0.16 9.52
N LEU A 299 -5.21 0.00 8.20
CA LEU A 299 -5.64 0.98 7.21
C LEU A 299 -6.79 0.42 6.38
N PRO A 300 -8.05 0.54 6.84
CA PRO A 300 -9.19 0.16 6.00
C PRO A 300 -9.21 1.07 4.76
N MET A 301 -9.18 0.45 3.58
CA MET A 301 -9.24 1.11 2.27
C MET A 301 -10.67 1.55 1.96
N VAL A 302 -11.12 2.61 2.64
CA VAL A 302 -12.49 3.12 2.52
C VAL A 302 -12.60 4.08 1.35
N TYR A 303 -12.77 3.52 0.15
CA TYR A 303 -12.94 4.27 -1.08
C TYR A 303 -14.42 4.25 -1.49
N PRO A 304 -15.19 5.34 -1.35
CA PRO A 304 -16.63 5.30 -1.64
C PRO A 304 -16.96 4.83 -3.08
N SER A 305 -16.04 5.01 -4.02
CA SER A 305 -16.18 4.48 -5.39
C SER A 305 -16.14 2.95 -5.52
N HIS A 306 -15.63 2.25 -4.51
CA HIS A 306 -15.46 0.79 -4.50
C HIS A 306 -16.56 0.08 -3.69
N TYR A 307 -17.47 0.83 -3.07
CA TYR A 307 -18.63 0.24 -2.39
C TYR A 307 -19.75 -0.04 -3.40
N TYR A 308 -20.36 -1.21 -3.27
CA TYR A 308 -21.45 -1.66 -4.14
C TYR A 308 -22.71 -0.80 -3.96
N ARG A 309 -23.54 -0.73 -5.02
CA ARG A 309 -24.82 -0.02 -4.99
C ARG A 309 -25.69 -0.49 -3.82
N GLY A 310 -26.13 0.43 -2.97
CA GLY A 310 -26.95 0.10 -1.78
C GLY A 310 -26.15 -0.14 -0.50
N ALA A 311 -24.81 -0.11 -0.55
CA ALA A 311 -23.99 -0.19 0.66
C ALA A 311 -24.40 0.89 1.68
N PHE A 312 -24.58 0.47 2.94
CA PHE A 312 -25.07 1.31 4.05
C PHE A 312 -26.39 2.05 3.75
N GLY A 313 -27.24 1.50 2.86
CA GLY A 313 -28.51 2.11 2.48
C GLY A 313 -28.40 3.22 1.43
N TYR A 314 -27.20 3.54 0.93
CA TYR A 314 -27.03 4.56 -0.09
C TYR A 314 -27.14 3.97 -1.49
N ALA A 315 -28.11 4.45 -2.26
CA ALA A 315 -28.32 4.03 -3.65
C ALA A 315 -27.06 4.25 -4.51
N TRP A 316 -26.22 5.21 -4.13
CA TRP A 316 -25.01 5.50 -4.85
C TRP A 316 -23.88 5.98 -3.91
N PRO A 317 -23.07 5.05 -3.38
CA PRO A 317 -22.04 5.32 -2.37
C PRO A 317 -21.00 6.36 -2.79
N ASN A 318 -20.57 6.37 -4.05
CA ASN A 318 -19.49 7.24 -4.51
C ASN A 318 -19.80 8.75 -4.39
N GLY A 319 -21.07 9.15 -4.31
CA GLY A 319 -21.46 10.53 -4.03
C GLY A 319 -21.98 10.78 -2.63
N GLN A 320 -21.73 9.86 -1.71
CA GLN A 320 -22.01 10.03 -0.29
C GLN A 320 -20.72 9.86 0.53
N PRO A 321 -19.62 10.55 0.17
CA PRO A 321 -18.29 10.28 0.72
C PRO A 321 -18.24 10.35 2.25
N TYR A 322 -18.85 11.37 2.86
CA TYR A 322 -18.93 11.49 4.31
C TYR A 322 -19.62 10.28 4.94
N HIS A 323 -20.80 9.91 4.42
CA HIS A 323 -21.62 8.87 5.03
C HIS A 323 -21.03 7.48 4.87
N ILE A 324 -20.44 7.16 3.72
CA ILE A 324 -19.78 5.86 3.50
C ILE A 324 -18.59 5.71 4.43
N VAL A 325 -17.74 6.74 4.52
CA VAL A 325 -16.59 6.72 5.41
C VAL A 325 -17.01 6.62 6.88
N ARG A 326 -17.98 7.44 7.30
CA ARG A 326 -18.47 7.41 8.68
C ARG A 326 -19.06 6.06 9.05
N SER A 327 -19.83 5.44 8.15
CA SER A 327 -20.44 4.12 8.41
C SER A 327 -19.39 3.04 8.56
N ALA A 328 -18.47 2.93 7.58
CA ALA A 328 -17.41 1.93 7.62
C ALA A 328 -16.48 2.08 8.84
N LEU A 329 -16.14 3.31 9.23
CA LEU A 329 -15.30 3.58 10.39
C LEU A 329 -16.04 3.38 11.72
N THR A 330 -17.35 3.61 11.75
CA THR A 330 -18.17 3.28 12.94
C THR A 330 -18.16 1.77 13.17
N ASP A 331 -18.34 0.97 12.11
CA ASP A 331 -18.25 -0.50 12.20
C ASP A 331 -16.86 -0.96 12.65
N ALA A 332 -15.80 -0.40 12.06
CA ALA A 332 -14.42 -0.66 12.42
C ALA A 332 -14.17 -0.40 13.92
N LEU A 333 -14.59 0.77 14.43
CA LEU A 333 -14.49 1.13 15.85
C LEU A 333 -15.31 0.18 16.73
N HIS A 334 -16.55 -0.14 16.35
CA HIS A 334 -17.40 -1.06 17.10
C HIS A 334 -16.79 -2.45 17.23
N ARG A 335 -16.17 -2.96 16.17
CA ARG A 335 -15.51 -4.27 16.17
C ARG A 335 -14.18 -4.29 16.90
N SER A 336 -13.49 -3.15 16.97
CA SER A 336 -12.24 -3.02 17.73
C SER A 336 -12.47 -2.80 19.23
N ARG A 337 -13.54 -2.12 19.64
CA ARG A 337 -13.88 -1.84 21.06
C ARG A 337 -13.77 -3.04 22.02
N PRO A 338 -14.27 -4.26 21.70
CA PRO A 338 -14.18 -5.40 22.61
C PRO A 338 -12.77 -6.02 22.68
N LEU A 339 -11.78 -5.51 21.94
CA LEU A 339 -10.44 -6.10 21.81
C LEU A 339 -9.41 -5.20 22.51
N PRO A 340 -8.95 -5.56 23.73
CA PRO A 340 -7.90 -4.83 24.41
C PRO A 340 -6.63 -4.78 23.56
N GLY A 341 -5.99 -3.61 23.50
CA GLY A 341 -4.78 -3.42 22.71
C GLY A 341 -4.99 -3.47 21.19
N SER A 342 -6.22 -3.26 20.71
CA SER A 342 -6.49 -3.18 19.28
C SER A 342 -5.63 -2.11 18.61
N ALA A 343 -5.15 -2.42 17.41
CA ALA A 343 -4.43 -1.52 16.53
C ALA A 343 -5.16 -0.17 16.35
N GLU A 344 -4.39 0.90 16.15
CA GLU A 344 -4.94 2.18 15.73
C GLU A 344 -5.63 2.03 14.36
N ILE A 345 -6.72 2.76 14.14
CA ILE A 345 -7.41 2.79 12.85
C ILE A 345 -7.00 4.07 12.11
N ARG A 346 -6.32 3.91 10.98
CA ARG A 346 -5.90 5.00 10.09
C ARG A 346 -6.49 4.79 8.69
N PRO A 347 -7.71 5.28 8.40
CA PRO A 347 -8.33 5.04 7.09
C PRO A 347 -7.46 5.48 5.92
N PHE A 348 -7.43 4.64 4.89
CA PHE A 348 -6.92 5.00 3.58
C PHE A 348 -8.11 5.49 2.74
N LEU A 349 -8.16 6.80 2.48
CA LEU A 349 -9.29 7.52 1.91
C LEU A 349 -9.07 7.84 0.43
N GLN A 350 -10.15 8.01 -0.33
CA GLN A 350 -10.09 8.25 -1.76
C GLN A 350 -9.80 9.72 -2.09
N ALA A 351 -8.76 9.99 -2.88
CA ALA A 351 -8.41 11.32 -3.39
C ALA A 351 -8.35 11.41 -4.93
N PHE A 352 -9.13 10.57 -5.62
CA PHE A 352 -9.25 10.51 -7.07
C PHE A 352 -10.71 10.37 -7.51
N THR A 353 -10.96 10.68 -8.78
CA THR A 353 -12.24 10.43 -9.44
C THR A 353 -12.17 9.07 -10.14
N LEU A 354 -13.13 8.18 -9.85
CA LEU A 354 -13.29 6.91 -10.57
C LEU A 354 -14.55 6.95 -11.44
N GLY A 355 -14.38 6.60 -12.72
CA GLY A 355 -15.47 6.53 -13.69
C GLY A 355 -15.74 7.85 -14.42
N ARG A 356 -16.52 7.75 -15.52
CA ARG A 356 -16.94 8.91 -16.32
C ARG A 356 -18.12 9.68 -15.71
N ARG A 357 -18.87 9.04 -14.80
CA ARG A 357 -20.04 9.63 -14.13
C ARG A 357 -19.58 10.40 -12.88
N LEU A 358 -20.35 11.42 -12.51
CA LEU A 358 -20.19 12.19 -11.27
C LEU A 358 -20.16 11.27 -10.03
N PRO A 359 -19.55 11.71 -8.89
CA PRO A 359 -19.06 13.07 -8.72
C PRO A 359 -17.61 13.11 -9.18
N ARG A 360 -17.19 14.29 -9.64
CA ARG A 360 -15.76 14.56 -9.63
C ARG A 360 -15.36 14.74 -8.18
N TYR A 361 -14.30 14.09 -7.77
CA TYR A 361 -13.73 14.30 -6.44
C TYR A 361 -12.93 15.60 -6.48
N THR A 362 -13.57 16.65 -6.00
CA THR A 362 -12.99 17.98 -5.80
C THR A 362 -12.44 18.08 -4.37
N PRO A 363 -11.92 19.24 -3.94
CA PRO A 363 -11.54 19.42 -2.55
C PRO A 363 -12.63 19.11 -1.54
N PHE A 364 -13.89 19.36 -1.89
CA PHE A 364 -15.04 19.12 -1.04
C PHE A 364 -15.20 17.62 -0.71
N GLU A 365 -15.32 16.75 -1.71
CA GLU A 365 -15.53 15.30 -1.48
C GLU A 365 -14.36 14.66 -0.72
N ILE A 366 -13.13 15.13 -0.92
CA ILE A 366 -11.95 14.66 -0.18
C ILE A 366 -12.04 15.10 1.29
N ARG A 367 -12.38 16.37 1.53
CA ARG A 367 -12.51 16.92 2.89
C ARG A 367 -13.68 16.32 3.66
N GLU A 368 -14.78 15.97 2.99
CA GLU A 368 -15.90 15.26 3.60
C GLU A 368 -15.50 13.89 4.17
N GLN A 369 -14.60 13.16 3.50
CA GLN A 369 -14.08 11.89 4.02
C GLN A 369 -13.20 12.09 5.25
N ILE A 370 -12.33 13.11 5.22
CA ILE A 370 -11.48 13.48 6.36
C ILE A 370 -12.36 13.88 7.56
N ARG A 371 -13.38 14.73 7.33
CA ARG A 371 -14.33 15.14 8.38
C ARG A 371 -15.05 13.93 8.99
N ALA A 372 -15.46 12.96 8.17
CA ALA A 372 -16.10 11.75 8.67
C ALA A 372 -15.23 10.95 9.65
N ALA A 373 -13.93 10.85 9.39
CA ALA A 373 -12.97 10.22 10.32
C ALA A 373 -12.79 11.07 11.60
N GLU A 374 -12.60 12.39 11.45
CA GLU A 374 -12.39 13.32 12.56
C GLU A 374 -13.60 13.39 13.51
N ASP A 375 -14.81 13.39 12.98
CA ASP A 375 -16.07 13.37 13.75
C ASP A 375 -16.28 12.06 14.52
N LEU A 376 -15.44 11.04 14.30
CA LEU A 376 -15.39 9.79 15.08
C LEU A 376 -14.20 9.76 16.05
N GLY A 377 -13.45 10.85 16.15
CA GLY A 377 -12.24 10.95 16.96
C GLY A 377 -11.00 10.30 16.34
N ILE A 378 -11.06 9.89 15.07
CA ILE A 378 -9.91 9.36 14.34
C ILE A 378 -9.11 10.54 13.78
N THR A 379 -7.89 10.72 14.29
CA THR A 379 -7.02 11.87 13.95
C THR A 379 -5.94 11.53 12.93
N SER A 380 -5.83 10.26 12.53
CA SER A 380 -4.89 9.79 11.51
C SER A 380 -5.63 9.30 10.26
N TRP A 381 -5.08 9.58 9.08
CA TRP A 381 -5.63 9.15 7.79
C TRP A 381 -4.55 9.18 6.72
N VAL A 382 -4.77 8.47 5.62
CA VAL A 382 -3.94 8.56 4.41
C VAL A 382 -4.85 8.87 3.23
N LEU A 383 -4.45 9.79 2.35
CA LEU A 383 -5.12 10.02 1.06
C LEU A 383 -4.48 9.17 -0.03
N TRP A 384 -5.29 8.39 -0.74
CA TRP A 384 -4.88 7.62 -1.90
C TRP A 384 -5.25 8.31 -3.20
N ASN A 385 -4.27 8.59 -4.04
CA ASN A 385 -4.48 8.86 -5.46
C ASN A 385 -3.44 8.06 -6.26
N PRO A 386 -3.82 7.14 -7.18
CA PRO A 386 -2.87 6.31 -7.90
C PRO A 386 -1.86 7.10 -8.74
N ARG A 387 -2.19 8.34 -9.11
CA ARG A 387 -1.28 9.26 -9.82
C ARG A 387 -0.41 10.08 -8.87
N SER A 388 -0.59 9.98 -7.55
CA SER A 388 0.01 10.84 -6.53
C SER A 388 -0.25 12.33 -6.78
N VAL A 389 -1.49 12.69 -7.15
CA VAL A 389 -1.91 14.08 -7.38
C VAL A 389 -2.90 14.46 -6.29
N TYR A 390 -2.63 15.55 -5.57
CA TYR A 390 -3.44 15.99 -4.45
C TYR A 390 -3.83 17.46 -4.62
N GLN A 391 -5.04 17.79 -4.16
CA GLN A 391 -5.60 19.12 -4.32
C GLN A 391 -5.35 19.91 -3.03
N ARG A 392 -4.54 20.98 -3.09
CA ARG A 392 -4.19 21.83 -1.94
C ARG A 392 -5.41 22.28 -1.12
N GLY A 393 -6.50 22.68 -1.79
CA GLY A 393 -7.73 23.12 -1.13
C GLY A 393 -8.47 22.04 -0.35
N SER A 394 -8.09 20.77 -0.52
CA SER A 394 -8.64 19.66 0.25
C SER A 394 -7.98 19.51 1.60
N LEU A 395 -6.94 20.29 1.92
CA LEU A 395 -6.03 20.18 3.07
C LEU A 395 -6.07 21.44 3.95
N ARG A 396 -6.07 21.29 5.29
CA ARG A 396 -5.92 22.45 6.18
C ARG A 396 -4.49 23.03 6.05
N PRO A 397 -4.33 24.36 6.09
CA PRO A 397 -3.01 24.98 6.17
C PRO A 397 -2.30 24.59 7.47
N LYS A 398 -0.96 24.57 7.45
CA LYS A 398 -0.16 24.42 8.67
C LYS A 398 -0.29 25.70 9.50
N ASN A 399 -0.41 25.60 10.83
CA ASN A 399 -0.54 26.78 11.69
C ASN A 399 0.60 27.77 11.41
N GLY A 400 0.27 29.02 11.10
CA GLY A 400 1.24 30.08 10.70
C GLY A 400 1.41 30.29 9.19
N THR A 401 0.78 29.47 8.34
CA THR A 401 0.63 29.75 6.89
C THR A 401 -0.78 30.25 6.60
N GLU A 402 -1.03 31.55 6.80
CA GLU A 402 -2.22 32.16 6.19
C GLU A 402 -2.12 32.03 4.66
N PRO A 403 -3.21 31.67 3.96
CA PRO A 403 -3.23 31.76 2.51
C PRO A 403 -2.99 33.23 2.14
N ALA A 404 -1.98 33.49 1.31
CA ALA A 404 -1.78 34.82 0.74
C ALA A 404 -3.10 35.29 0.13
N ALA A 405 -3.67 36.37 0.69
CA ALA A 405 -4.89 36.96 0.21
C ALA A 405 -4.74 37.24 -1.30
N THR A 406 -5.65 36.68 -2.09
CA THR A 406 -5.71 37.00 -3.52
C THR A 406 -5.90 38.51 -3.64
N PRO A 407 -5.07 39.25 -4.41
CA PRO A 407 -5.29 40.67 -4.60
C PRO A 407 -6.67 40.84 -5.24
N GLY A 408 -7.63 41.32 -4.46
CA GLY A 408 -8.94 41.69 -4.97
C GLY A 408 -8.73 42.70 -6.09
N ARG A 409 -9.25 42.39 -7.28
CA ARG A 409 -9.40 43.38 -8.35
C ARG A 409 -10.17 44.55 -7.75
N SER A 410 -9.47 45.66 -7.54
CA SER A 410 -10.09 46.95 -7.30
C SER A 410 -11.02 47.25 -8.47
N GLY A 411 -12.31 47.33 -8.18
CA GLY A 411 -13.30 47.80 -9.13
C GLY A 411 -12.97 49.23 -9.50
N THR A 412 -12.81 49.46 -10.80
CA THR A 412 -12.87 50.79 -11.41
C THR A 412 -14.25 51.37 -11.20
N SER A 413 -14.38 52.30 -10.26
CA SER A 413 -15.41 53.34 -10.27
C SER A 413 -14.77 54.63 -10.79
N GLY A 414 -15.20 55.08 -11.96
CA GLY A 414 -14.77 56.35 -12.53
C GLY A 414 -15.66 56.69 -13.71
N GLY A 415 -16.79 57.34 -13.43
CA GLY A 415 -17.65 57.93 -14.44
C GLY A 415 -17.09 59.25 -14.96
N GLN A 416 -17.30 59.48 -16.25
CA GLN A 416 -17.95 60.68 -16.80
C GLN A 416 -18.86 60.24 -17.94
#